data_AF-A0A7C0UNX0-F1
#
_entry.id   AF-A0A7C0UNX0-F1
#
_cell.length_a   1.000
_cell.length_b   1.000
_cell.length_c   1.000
_cell.angle_alpha   90.00
_cell.angle_beta   90.00
_cell.angle_gamma   90.00
#
_symmetry.space_group_name_H-M   'P 1'
#
loop_
_entity.id
_entity.type
_entity.pdbx_description
1 polymer ?
#
loop_
_entity_poly.entity_id
_entity_poly.type
_entity_poly.pdbx_seq_one_letter_code
_entity_poly.pdbx_strand_id
1 'polypeptide(L)'
;MKDFILYLQPRKQAVIPIKGEHSLEELKKTPGTSSISELEVVKEGELRLLETLGDYRVFVFSCNYTARHGTSLVTVKRDIELWQSIKGVLVISFGFPRKVAKVATKLLSLAMFGDYSLINPFNLTNLDFFELNKEVQKLGGTVTQLEVRGVSWGRGQLRHLQIKGRGLEKIPGFDEIFQKAKRISSMGFSLPSLNNSTRSISFRLLDWGGGQLYSPSDPLPHELGELFNLIEITLFSKEV
;
A
#
# COMPACT_ATOMS: atom_id res chain seq x y z
N MET A 1 -15.13 -1.15 -1.22
CA MET A 1 -13.78 -1.04 -1.83
C MET A 1 -12.96 -0.13 -0.95
N LYS A 2 -11.75 -0.56 -0.57
CA LYS A 2 -10.87 0.19 0.33
C LYS A 2 -9.51 0.34 -0.36
N ASP A 3 -9.08 1.57 -0.57
CA ASP A 3 -7.82 1.82 -1.25
C ASP A 3 -6.69 2.01 -0.24
N PHE A 4 -5.50 1.60 -0.66
CA PHE A 4 -4.33 1.55 0.20
C PHE A 4 -3.05 1.96 -0.51
N ILE A 5 -2.00 2.21 0.27
CA ILE A 5 -0.64 2.47 -0.21
C ILE A 5 0.34 1.73 0.68
N LEU A 6 1.29 1.03 0.07
CA LEU A 6 2.38 0.33 0.73
C LEU A 6 3.59 1.26 0.93
N TYR A 7 4.17 1.19 2.11
CA TYR A 7 5.40 1.87 2.51
C TYR A 7 6.32 0.87 3.21
N LEU A 8 7.61 1.18 3.23
CA LEU A 8 8.63 0.43 3.95
C LEU A 8 9.20 1.25 5.09
N GLN A 9 9.44 0.57 6.22
CA GLN A 9 10.18 1.05 7.38
C GLN A 9 11.48 0.23 7.55
N PRO A 10 12.47 0.74 8.32
CA PRO A 10 13.73 0.03 8.58
C PRO A 10 13.56 -1.18 9.53
N ARG A 11 14.27 -2.29 9.27
CA ARG A 11 14.21 -3.54 10.08
C ARG A 11 14.86 -3.46 11.46
N LYS A 12 15.98 -2.76 11.57
CA LYS A 12 16.91 -2.85 12.71
C LYS A 12 17.07 -1.53 13.48
N GLN A 13 16.14 -0.60 13.28
CA GLN A 13 16.19 0.68 13.97
C GLN A 13 15.42 0.61 15.29
N ALA A 14 15.98 1.18 16.34
CA ALA A 14 15.30 1.29 17.62
C ALA A 14 14.00 2.08 17.43
N VAL A 15 12.87 1.43 17.73
CA VAL A 15 11.55 2.07 17.68
C VAL A 15 11.34 2.81 19.00
N ILE A 16 11.11 4.11 18.91
CA ILE A 16 10.62 4.94 20.01
C ILE A 16 9.17 4.55 20.27
N PRO A 17 8.81 4.10 21.49
CA PRO A 17 7.42 3.86 21.82
C PRO A 17 6.62 5.15 21.70
N ILE A 18 5.64 5.18 20.80
CA ILE A 18 4.71 6.29 20.68
C ILE A 18 3.84 6.33 21.95
N LYS A 19 4.04 7.35 22.78
CA LYS A 19 3.25 7.61 23.99
C LYS A 19 2.41 8.85 23.75
N GLY A 20 1.11 8.66 23.55
CA GLY A 20 0.16 9.76 23.36
C GLY A 20 0.03 10.20 21.90
N GLU A 21 -0.29 11.49 21.74
CA GLU A 21 -0.66 12.13 20.47
C GLU A 21 0.56 12.88 19.89
N HIS A 22 0.79 12.74 18.59
CA HIS A 22 1.82 13.47 17.87
C HIS A 22 1.19 14.44 16.87
N SER A 23 1.53 15.72 16.99
CA SER A 23 0.95 16.78 16.19
C SER A 23 1.70 17.01 14.88
N LEU A 24 0.97 17.46 13.85
CA LEU A 24 1.57 17.92 12.60
C LEU A 24 2.57 19.07 12.80
N GLU A 25 2.38 19.86 13.85
CA GLU A 25 3.28 20.96 14.20
C GLU A 25 4.67 20.48 14.62
N GLU A 26 4.80 19.30 15.24
CA GLU A 26 6.10 18.66 15.49
C GLU A 26 6.83 18.38 14.19
N LEU A 27 6.13 17.84 13.20
CA LEU A 27 6.69 17.58 11.88
C LEU A 27 7.12 18.88 11.20
N LYS A 28 6.28 19.92 11.17
CA LYS A 28 6.62 21.21 10.56
C LYS A 28 7.83 21.90 11.21
N LYS A 29 8.06 21.69 12.51
CA LYS A 29 9.22 22.24 13.24
C LYS A 29 10.52 21.44 13.03
N THR A 30 10.42 20.24 12.46
CA THR A 30 11.59 19.38 12.24
C THR A 30 12.42 19.91 11.06
N PRO A 31 13.75 20.09 11.22
CA PRO A 31 14.62 20.54 10.12
C PRO A 31 14.50 19.66 8.87
N GLY A 32 14.50 20.28 7.69
CA GLY A 32 14.42 19.57 6.39
C GLY A 32 12.99 19.33 5.88
N THR A 33 11.96 19.52 6.70
CA THR A 33 10.57 19.24 6.29
C THR A 33 10.00 20.22 5.27
N SER A 34 10.68 21.34 4.99
CA SER A 34 10.38 22.23 3.86
C SER A 34 10.42 21.52 2.49
N SER A 35 11.10 20.36 2.38
CA SER A 35 11.08 19.54 1.17
C SER A 35 9.80 18.74 0.97
N ILE A 36 8.90 18.68 1.97
CA ILE A 36 7.65 17.92 1.93
C ILE A 36 6.55 18.83 1.38
N SER A 37 6.44 18.89 0.06
CA SER A 37 5.45 19.72 -0.65
C SER A 37 4.00 19.48 -0.20
N GLU A 38 3.69 18.29 0.28
CA GLU A 38 2.35 17.90 0.71
C GLU A 38 1.93 18.50 2.06
N LEU A 39 2.87 19.05 2.85
CA LEU A 39 2.54 19.71 4.12
C LEU A 39 1.62 20.91 3.95
N GLU A 40 1.71 21.63 2.83
CA GLU A 40 0.82 22.77 2.54
C GLU A 40 -0.65 22.35 2.37
N VAL A 41 -0.89 21.08 2.04
CA VAL A 41 -2.24 20.55 1.82
C VAL A 41 -2.92 20.23 3.15
N VAL A 42 -2.16 19.86 4.18
CA VAL A 42 -2.68 19.47 5.50
C VAL A 42 -2.51 20.63 6.46
N LYS A 43 -3.63 21.21 6.92
CA LYS A 43 -3.60 22.40 7.77
C LYS A 43 -3.16 22.05 9.19
N GLU A 44 -3.84 21.05 9.74
CA GLU A 44 -3.63 20.50 11.08
C GLU A 44 -3.87 18.99 11.04
N GLY A 45 -3.24 18.28 11.96
CA GLY A 45 -3.50 16.87 12.13
C GLY A 45 -2.73 16.28 13.29
N GLU A 46 -3.17 15.11 13.70
CA GLU A 46 -2.72 14.44 14.90
C GLU A 46 -2.68 12.93 14.65
N LEU A 47 -1.57 12.32 15.01
CA LEU A 47 -1.35 10.88 14.93
C LEU A 47 -1.45 10.27 16.32
N ARG A 48 -2.31 9.26 16.45
CA ARG A 48 -2.49 8.50 17.69
C ARG A 48 -2.45 7.01 17.43
N LEU A 49 -1.89 6.25 18.37
CA LEU A 49 -2.03 4.81 18.39
C LEU A 49 -3.47 4.46 18.77
N LEU A 50 -4.17 3.74 17.91
CA LEU A 50 -5.53 3.29 18.18
C LEU A 50 -5.50 1.98 18.97
N GLU A 51 -4.78 1.00 18.46
CA GLU A 51 -4.71 -0.34 19.05
C GLU A 51 -3.50 -1.13 18.53
N THR A 52 -3.27 -2.29 19.15
CA THR A 52 -2.30 -3.29 18.68
C THR A 52 -3.04 -4.58 18.39
N LEU A 53 -2.95 -5.06 17.16
CA LEU A 53 -3.65 -6.22 16.63
C LEU A 53 -2.63 -7.28 16.16
N GLY A 54 -2.37 -8.26 17.04
CA GLY A 54 -1.38 -9.30 16.75
C GLY A 54 0.01 -8.70 16.48
N ASP A 55 0.53 -8.94 15.28
CA ASP A 55 1.83 -8.43 14.83
C ASP A 55 1.77 -7.01 14.21
N TYR A 56 0.64 -6.29 14.34
CA TYR A 56 0.46 -4.95 13.79
C TYR A 56 0.09 -3.92 14.84
N ARG A 57 0.61 -2.70 14.69
CA ARG A 57 0.11 -1.50 15.37
C ARG A 57 -0.77 -0.70 14.41
N VAL A 58 -1.95 -0.30 14.88
CA VAL A 58 -2.88 0.50 14.10
C VAL A 58 -2.87 1.91 14.65
N PHE A 59 -2.52 2.88 13.80
CA PHE A 59 -2.56 4.30 14.10
C PHE A 59 -3.66 4.97 13.30
N VAL A 60 -4.17 6.07 13.84
CA VAL A 60 -5.07 6.97 13.13
C VAL A 60 -4.43 8.34 13.07
N PHE A 61 -4.35 8.89 11.87
CA PHE A 61 -4.02 10.28 11.63
C PHE A 61 -5.30 11.05 11.30
N SER A 62 -5.79 11.83 12.25
CA SER A 62 -6.95 12.70 12.11
C SER A 62 -6.49 14.09 11.68
N CYS A 63 -7.03 14.62 10.59
CA CYS A 63 -6.55 15.88 10.03
C CYS A 63 -7.64 16.71 9.35
N ASN A 64 -7.35 18.00 9.18
CA ASN A 64 -8.06 18.87 8.26
C ASN A 64 -7.14 19.23 7.09
N TYR A 65 -7.62 19.01 5.87
CA TYR A 65 -6.83 19.25 4.65
C TYR A 65 -7.62 20.04 3.61
N THR A 66 -6.91 20.72 2.74
CA THR A 66 -7.49 21.50 1.64
C THR A 66 -7.77 20.59 0.46
N ALA A 67 -9.03 20.48 0.06
CA ALA A 67 -9.47 19.74 -1.11
C ALA A 67 -10.10 20.70 -2.15
N ARG A 68 -9.98 20.36 -3.43
CA ARG A 68 -10.69 21.06 -4.49
C ARG A 68 -12.07 20.44 -4.68
N HIS A 69 -13.11 21.26 -4.62
CA HIS A 69 -14.49 20.88 -4.93
C HIS A 69 -15.01 21.77 -6.07
N GLY A 70 -14.96 21.25 -7.29
CA GLY A 70 -15.20 22.04 -8.50
C GLY A 70 -14.14 23.14 -8.68
N THR A 71 -14.58 24.40 -8.66
CA THR A 71 -13.70 25.58 -8.74
C THR A 71 -13.23 26.08 -7.38
N SER A 72 -13.82 25.62 -6.28
CA SER A 72 -13.56 26.13 -4.93
C SER A 72 -12.59 25.24 -4.14
N LEU A 73 -11.88 25.84 -3.19
CA LEU A 73 -11.10 25.14 -2.17
C LEU A 73 -11.92 25.02 -0.89
N VAL A 74 -12.06 23.81 -0.37
CA VAL A 74 -12.79 23.51 0.86
C VAL A 74 -11.86 22.83 1.86
N THR A 75 -12.12 23.04 3.14
CA THR A 75 -11.42 22.31 4.21
C THR A 75 -12.22 21.06 4.53
N VAL A 76 -11.57 19.89 4.52
CA VAL A 76 -12.21 18.59 4.74
C VAL A 76 -11.53 17.90 5.92
N LYS A 77 -12.34 17.41 6.85
CA LYS A 77 -11.89 16.54 7.94
C LYS A 77 -11.73 15.11 7.45
N ARG A 78 -10.63 14.46 7.81
CA ARG A 78 -10.34 13.09 7.39
C ARG A 78 -9.49 12.34 8.39
N ASP A 79 -9.81 11.06 8.52
CA ASP A 79 -8.98 10.09 9.24
C ASP A 79 -8.28 9.18 8.22
N ILE A 80 -6.98 8.99 8.42
CA ILE A 80 -6.14 8.04 7.69
C ILE A 80 -5.69 6.97 8.68
N GLU A 81 -5.94 5.72 8.35
CA GLU A 81 -5.54 4.59 9.17
C GLU A 81 -4.18 4.08 8.67
N LEU A 82 -3.22 3.89 9.57
CA LEU A 82 -1.90 3.37 9.26
C LEU A 82 -1.69 2.05 10.01
N TRP A 83 -1.37 1.00 9.28
CA TRP A 83 -1.01 -0.31 9.84
C TRP A 83 0.49 -0.48 9.74
N GLN A 84 1.14 -0.73 10.86
CA GLN A 84 2.59 -0.87 10.95
C GLN A 84 2.94 -2.29 11.45
N SER A 85 3.70 -3.04 10.67
CA SER A 85 4.19 -4.37 11.06
C SER A 85 5.22 -4.24 12.18
N ILE A 86 5.00 -4.90 13.32
CA ILE A 86 5.86 -4.77 14.52
C ILE A 86 7.24 -5.38 14.28
N LYS A 87 7.28 -6.54 13.60
CA LYS A 87 8.52 -7.31 13.35
C LYS A 87 9.01 -7.20 11.92
N GLY A 88 8.16 -6.69 11.02
CA GLY A 88 8.44 -6.60 9.61
C GLY A 88 8.87 -5.20 9.16
N VAL A 89 8.77 -4.97 7.87
CA VAL A 89 9.10 -3.70 7.20
C VAL A 89 7.88 -2.98 6.66
N LEU A 90 6.72 -3.64 6.64
CA LEU A 90 5.57 -3.13 5.95
C LEU A 90 4.81 -2.09 6.80
N VAL A 91 4.51 -0.96 6.17
CA VAL A 91 3.55 0.04 6.65
C VAL A 91 2.51 0.26 5.56
N ILE A 92 1.23 0.28 5.92
CA ILE A 92 0.13 0.42 4.97
C ILE A 92 -0.78 1.55 5.41
N SER A 93 -1.02 2.51 4.52
CA SER A 93 -2.02 3.55 4.77
C SER A 93 -3.33 3.19 4.09
N PHE A 94 -4.44 3.36 4.80
CA PHE A 94 -5.78 3.36 4.27
C PHE A 94 -6.42 4.74 4.37
N GLY A 95 -7.21 5.06 3.36
CA GLY A 95 -7.88 6.34 3.28
C GLY A 95 -7.15 7.29 2.35
N PHE A 96 -7.95 8.17 1.75
CA PHE A 96 -7.52 9.13 0.74
C PHE A 96 -7.69 10.55 1.22
N PRO A 97 -6.93 11.50 0.64
CA PRO A 97 -6.07 11.37 -0.56
C PRO A 97 -4.58 11.05 -0.29
N ARG A 98 -3.86 10.57 -1.33
CA ARG A 98 -2.43 10.19 -1.28
C ARG A 98 -1.53 11.23 -0.63
N LYS A 99 -1.79 12.52 -0.86
CA LYS A 99 -1.01 13.61 -0.26
C LYS A 99 -1.09 13.60 1.27
N VAL A 100 -2.29 13.36 1.81
CA VAL A 100 -2.51 13.25 3.26
C VAL A 100 -1.85 11.98 3.81
N ALA A 101 -1.97 10.85 3.11
CA ALA A 101 -1.31 9.61 3.51
C ALA A 101 0.23 9.74 3.58
N LYS A 102 0.84 10.50 2.66
CA LYS A 102 2.26 10.83 2.72
C LYS A 102 2.59 11.63 3.99
N VAL A 103 1.82 12.67 4.31
CA VAL A 103 2.04 13.45 5.54
C VAL A 103 1.89 12.58 6.78
N ALA A 104 0.85 11.75 6.84
CA ALA A 104 0.59 10.82 7.94
C ALA A 104 1.76 9.86 8.15
N THR A 105 2.32 9.28 7.08
CA THR A 105 3.46 8.36 7.15
C THR A 105 4.78 9.05 7.52
N LYS A 106 4.98 10.30 7.11
CA LYS A 106 6.14 11.11 7.55
C LYS A 106 6.07 11.45 9.04
N LEU A 107 4.88 11.78 9.54
CA LEU A 107 4.66 11.97 10.97
C LEU A 107 4.86 10.67 11.75
N LEU A 108 4.37 9.54 11.24
CA LEU A 108 4.61 8.22 11.84
C LEU A 108 6.11 7.90 11.90
N SER A 109 6.85 8.17 10.83
CA SER A 109 8.29 7.96 10.78
C SER A 109 9.01 8.79 11.84
N LEU A 110 8.66 10.08 11.97
CA LEU A 110 9.21 10.97 12.98
C LEU A 110 8.91 10.46 14.40
N ALA A 111 7.64 10.11 14.66
CA ALA A 111 7.20 9.66 15.97
C ALA A 111 7.87 8.33 16.40
N MET A 112 8.08 7.41 15.45
CA MET A 112 8.67 6.10 15.72
C MET A 112 10.20 6.10 15.76
N PHE A 113 10.86 6.98 15.00
CA PHE A 113 12.31 6.85 14.78
C PHE A 113 13.09 8.16 15.02
N GLY A 114 12.41 9.27 15.31
CA GLY A 114 13.01 10.59 15.41
C GLY A 114 13.44 11.18 14.07
N ASP A 115 13.12 10.51 12.96
CA ASP A 115 13.46 10.93 11.59
C ASP A 115 12.25 10.66 10.67
N TYR A 116 11.76 11.73 10.04
CA TYR A 116 10.59 11.68 9.17
C TYR A 116 10.84 10.94 7.84
N SER A 117 12.11 10.72 7.48
CA SER A 117 12.50 10.22 6.17
C SER A 117 12.58 8.70 6.06
N LEU A 118 12.43 7.95 7.17
CA LEU A 118 12.70 6.51 7.21
C LEU A 118 11.56 5.64 6.71
N ILE A 119 10.30 6.12 6.78
CA ILE A 119 9.17 5.44 6.14
C ILE A 119 8.96 6.01 4.73
N ASN A 120 9.07 5.16 3.71
CA ASN A 120 9.02 5.58 2.30
C ASN A 120 8.07 4.72 1.44
N PRO A 121 7.44 5.30 0.40
CA PRO A 121 6.61 4.52 -0.52
C PRO A 121 7.39 3.38 -1.16
N PHE A 122 6.75 2.22 -1.29
CA PHE A 122 7.35 1.08 -1.97
C PHE A 122 6.95 1.06 -3.44
N ASN A 123 7.92 1.07 -4.35
CA ASN A 123 7.66 0.87 -5.77
C ASN A 123 7.94 -0.58 -6.14
N LEU A 124 6.97 -1.24 -6.74
CA LEU A 124 7.09 -2.60 -7.25
C LEU A 124 7.79 -2.62 -8.61
N THR A 125 8.62 -3.62 -8.77
CA THR A 125 9.25 -4.05 -10.01
C THR A 125 8.46 -5.19 -10.65
N ASN A 126 8.82 -5.56 -11.88
CA ASN A 126 8.22 -6.74 -12.50
C ASN A 126 8.47 -8.02 -11.70
N LEU A 127 9.64 -8.13 -11.04
CA LEU A 127 9.99 -9.30 -10.22
C LEU A 127 9.04 -9.45 -9.03
N ASP A 128 8.66 -8.33 -8.39
CA ASP A 128 7.71 -8.34 -7.28
C ASP A 128 6.33 -8.88 -7.72
N PHE A 129 5.87 -8.50 -8.91
CA PHE A 129 4.64 -9.06 -9.48
C PHE A 129 4.78 -10.56 -9.81
N PHE A 130 5.96 -11.01 -10.27
CA PHE A 130 6.22 -12.42 -10.53
C PHE A 130 6.16 -13.26 -9.26
N GLU A 131 6.81 -12.80 -8.19
CA GLU A 131 6.79 -13.47 -6.88
C GLU A 131 5.38 -13.48 -6.29
N LEU A 132 4.67 -12.35 -6.37
CA LEU A 132 3.29 -12.26 -5.90
C LEU A 132 2.34 -13.18 -6.67
N ASN A 133 2.46 -13.24 -7.99
CA ASN A 133 1.69 -14.17 -8.82
C ASN A 133 1.95 -15.63 -8.42
N LYS A 134 3.22 -15.99 -8.24
CA LYS A 134 3.61 -17.34 -7.83
C LYS A 134 3.01 -17.70 -6.47
N GLU A 135 3.08 -16.81 -5.49
CA GLU A 135 2.55 -17.08 -4.15
C GLU A 135 1.02 -17.16 -4.14
N VAL A 136 0.35 -16.24 -4.85
CA VAL A 136 -1.12 -16.27 -5.00
C VAL A 136 -1.58 -17.59 -5.61
N GLN A 137 -0.90 -18.10 -6.62
CA GLN A 137 -1.24 -19.38 -7.24
C GLN A 137 -1.03 -20.57 -6.29
N LYS A 138 0.04 -20.58 -5.49
CA LYS A 138 0.25 -21.63 -4.47
C LYS A 138 -0.89 -21.68 -3.45
N LEU A 139 -1.45 -20.52 -3.11
CA LEU A 139 -2.60 -20.39 -2.21
C LEU A 139 -3.95 -20.67 -2.88
N GLY A 140 -3.94 -21.19 -4.12
CA GLY A 140 -5.17 -21.49 -4.87
C GLY A 140 -5.89 -20.24 -5.41
N GLY A 141 -5.23 -19.08 -5.36
CA GLY A 141 -5.72 -17.85 -5.94
C GLY A 141 -5.52 -17.78 -7.46
N THR A 142 -6.05 -16.70 -8.04
CA THR A 142 -6.05 -16.46 -9.50
C THR A 142 -5.76 -15.00 -9.81
N VAL A 143 -5.22 -14.76 -11.00
CA VAL A 143 -5.05 -13.42 -11.56
C VAL A 143 -6.39 -12.97 -12.13
N THR A 144 -6.83 -11.78 -11.73
CA THR A 144 -8.10 -11.18 -12.17
C THR A 144 -7.91 -10.03 -13.15
N GLN A 145 -6.73 -9.41 -13.13
CA GLN A 145 -6.37 -8.31 -14.00
C GLN A 145 -4.86 -8.27 -14.22
N LEU A 146 -4.43 -7.92 -15.43
CA LEU A 146 -3.05 -7.57 -15.75
C LEU A 146 -3.05 -6.30 -16.60
N GLU A 147 -2.26 -5.31 -16.20
CA GLU A 147 -2.00 -4.12 -16.98
C GLU A 147 -0.51 -3.94 -17.18
N VAL A 148 -0.07 -3.92 -18.44
CA VAL A 148 1.34 -3.90 -18.82
C VAL A 148 1.61 -2.85 -19.89
N ARG A 149 2.87 -2.43 -19.97
CA ARG A 149 3.38 -1.49 -20.97
C ARG A 149 4.58 -2.06 -21.69
N GLY A 150 4.63 -1.81 -22.99
CA GLY A 150 5.75 -2.22 -23.86
C GLY A 150 5.91 -3.73 -23.93
N VAL A 151 4.94 -4.43 -24.51
CA VAL A 151 4.98 -5.89 -24.73
C VAL A 151 5.34 -6.15 -26.19
N SER A 152 6.38 -6.94 -26.42
CA SER A 152 6.68 -7.44 -27.78
C SER A 152 5.77 -8.63 -28.09
N TRP A 153 4.97 -8.52 -29.17
CA TRP A 153 4.03 -9.56 -29.59
C TRP A 153 4.15 -9.79 -31.10
N GLY A 154 4.59 -10.99 -31.50
CA GLY A 154 4.90 -11.30 -32.90
C GLY A 154 5.98 -10.35 -33.45
N ARG A 155 5.66 -9.66 -34.56
CA ARG A 155 6.53 -8.63 -35.17
C ARG A 155 6.26 -7.20 -34.67
N GLY A 156 5.31 -7.03 -33.75
CA GLY A 156 4.85 -5.72 -33.27
C GLY A 156 5.20 -5.46 -31.81
N GLN A 157 4.96 -4.23 -31.37
CA GLN A 157 5.09 -3.81 -29.98
C GLN A 157 3.80 -3.14 -29.49
N LEU A 158 3.18 -3.72 -28.46
CA LEU A 158 2.03 -3.15 -27.78
C LEU A 158 2.51 -2.14 -26.74
N ARG A 159 2.16 -0.86 -26.91
CA ARG A 159 2.52 0.20 -25.95
C ARG A 159 1.85 -0.01 -24.60
N HIS A 160 0.60 -0.44 -24.61
CA HIS A 160 -0.22 -0.69 -23.43
C HIS A 160 -1.16 -1.86 -23.73
N LEU A 161 -1.31 -2.75 -22.77
CA LEU A 161 -2.22 -3.88 -22.82
C LEU A 161 -2.86 -4.04 -21.44
N GLN A 162 -4.18 -4.11 -21.41
CA GLN A 162 -4.94 -4.38 -20.21
C GLN A 162 -5.87 -5.57 -20.46
N ILE A 163 -5.77 -6.57 -19.60
CA ILE A 163 -6.60 -7.78 -19.65
C ILE A 163 -7.29 -7.93 -18.29
N LYS A 164 -8.58 -8.26 -18.32
CA LYS A 164 -9.41 -8.53 -17.14
C LYS A 164 -10.19 -9.82 -17.35
N GLY A 165 -10.33 -10.61 -16.31
CA GLY A 165 -10.99 -11.91 -16.35
C GLY A 165 -10.49 -12.78 -15.21
N ARG A 166 -11.20 -13.84 -14.85
CA ARG A 166 -10.78 -14.72 -13.74
C ARG A 166 -9.87 -15.83 -14.26
N GLY A 167 -8.73 -16.04 -13.60
CA GLY A 167 -7.80 -17.11 -13.98
C GLY A 167 -7.00 -16.76 -15.23
N LEU A 168 -6.57 -15.50 -15.38
CA LEU A 168 -5.82 -15.04 -16.57
C LEU A 168 -4.54 -15.84 -16.78
N GLU A 169 -3.93 -16.34 -15.70
CA GLU A 169 -2.74 -17.18 -15.72
C GLU A 169 -2.91 -18.49 -16.49
N LYS A 170 -4.15 -18.91 -16.77
CA LYS A 170 -4.47 -20.15 -17.51
C LYS A 170 -4.68 -19.90 -19.01
N ILE A 171 -4.71 -18.63 -19.45
CA ILE A 171 -4.95 -18.29 -20.85
C ILE A 171 -3.66 -18.50 -21.66
N PRO A 172 -3.73 -19.14 -22.85
CA PRO A 172 -2.57 -19.27 -23.73
C PRO A 172 -1.90 -17.92 -24.02
N GLY A 173 -0.58 -17.85 -23.83
CA GLY A 173 0.20 -16.63 -24.04
C GLY A 173 0.26 -15.67 -22.86
N PHE A 174 -0.40 -15.97 -21.73
CA PHE A 174 -0.30 -15.13 -20.52
C PHE A 174 1.16 -15.00 -20.06
N ASP A 175 1.87 -16.12 -19.89
CA ASP A 175 3.27 -16.12 -19.44
C ASP A 175 4.18 -15.34 -20.39
N GLU A 176 3.91 -15.42 -21.70
CA GLU A 176 4.66 -14.67 -22.70
C GLU A 176 4.47 -13.16 -22.52
N ILE A 177 3.22 -12.69 -22.36
CA ILE A 177 2.93 -11.27 -22.07
C ILE A 177 3.62 -10.84 -20.78
N PHE A 178 3.44 -11.65 -19.74
CA PHE A 178 3.85 -11.35 -18.39
C PHE A 178 5.37 -11.21 -18.29
N GLN A 179 6.11 -12.11 -18.94
CA GLN A 179 7.58 -12.09 -18.97
C GLN A 179 8.17 -11.06 -19.94
N LYS A 180 7.52 -10.80 -21.08
CA LYS A 180 8.03 -9.87 -22.11
C LYS A 180 7.62 -8.41 -21.89
N ALA A 181 6.78 -8.12 -20.89
CA ALA A 181 6.39 -6.76 -20.56
C ALA A 181 7.60 -5.94 -20.07
N LYS A 182 7.84 -4.77 -20.67
CA LYS A 182 8.84 -3.82 -20.16
C LYS A 182 8.49 -3.33 -18.75
N ARG A 183 7.19 -3.16 -18.46
CA ARG A 183 6.70 -2.72 -17.15
C ARG A 183 5.30 -3.29 -16.90
N ILE A 184 5.11 -3.88 -15.72
CA ILE A 184 3.78 -4.20 -15.19
C ILE A 184 3.29 -2.97 -14.43
N SER A 185 2.19 -2.37 -14.87
CA SER A 185 1.62 -1.17 -14.24
C SER A 185 0.67 -1.50 -13.09
N SER A 186 -0.12 -2.57 -13.24
CA SER A 186 -0.93 -3.09 -12.16
C SER A 186 -1.27 -4.56 -12.37
N MET A 187 -1.53 -5.26 -11.28
CA MET A 187 -1.99 -6.65 -11.29
C MET A 187 -3.08 -6.85 -10.24
N GLY A 188 -4.16 -7.53 -10.63
CA GLY A 188 -5.29 -7.88 -9.79
C GLY A 188 -5.26 -9.37 -9.45
N PHE A 189 -5.62 -9.68 -8.21
CA PHE A 189 -5.61 -11.03 -7.66
C PHE A 189 -6.94 -11.31 -6.97
N SER A 190 -7.34 -12.57 -6.97
CA SER A 190 -8.40 -13.10 -6.12
C SER A 190 -7.90 -14.36 -5.44
N LEU A 191 -7.94 -14.35 -4.13
CA LEU A 191 -7.59 -15.47 -3.28
C LEU A 191 -8.88 -16.10 -2.73
N PRO A 192 -8.94 -17.44 -2.60
CA PRO A 192 -9.92 -18.06 -1.72
C PRO A 192 -9.71 -17.57 -0.28
N SER A 193 -10.61 -17.95 0.62
CA SER A 193 -10.42 -17.65 2.04
C SER A 193 -9.05 -18.08 2.53
N LEU A 194 -8.30 -17.15 3.12
CA LEU A 194 -7.06 -17.46 3.83
C LEU A 194 -7.41 -17.81 5.29
N ASN A 195 -6.67 -18.75 5.89
CA ASN A 195 -6.66 -19.06 7.34
C ASN A 195 -8.02 -19.05 8.08
N ASN A 196 -8.99 -19.84 7.60
CA ASN A 196 -10.34 -19.98 8.20
C ASN A 196 -11.25 -18.75 8.10
N SER A 197 -10.89 -17.70 7.35
CA SER A 197 -11.89 -16.74 6.91
C SER A 197 -12.93 -17.45 6.03
N THR A 198 -14.16 -16.97 5.96
CA THR A 198 -15.17 -17.53 5.04
C THR A 198 -15.24 -16.74 3.73
N ARG A 199 -14.50 -15.63 3.64
CA ARG A 199 -14.64 -14.63 2.58
C ARG A 199 -13.41 -14.60 1.69
N SER A 200 -13.63 -14.54 0.38
CA SER A 200 -12.54 -14.36 -0.58
C SER A 200 -11.97 -12.95 -0.51
N ILE A 201 -10.64 -12.86 -0.62
CA ILE A 201 -9.93 -11.59 -0.73
C ILE A 201 -9.69 -11.30 -2.20
N SER A 202 -10.05 -10.10 -2.66
CA SER A 202 -9.78 -9.64 -4.03
C SER A 202 -9.21 -8.25 -4.00
N PHE A 203 -8.03 -8.06 -4.60
CA PHE A 203 -7.32 -6.79 -4.56
C PHE A 203 -6.54 -6.55 -5.85
N ARG A 204 -6.19 -5.29 -6.09
CA ARG A 204 -5.25 -4.87 -7.14
C ARG A 204 -4.11 -4.09 -6.53
N LEU A 205 -2.92 -4.32 -7.05
CA LEU A 205 -1.70 -3.60 -6.69
C LEU A 205 -1.15 -2.89 -7.92
N LEU A 206 -0.71 -1.64 -7.74
CA LEU A 206 -0.09 -0.80 -8.76
C LEU A 206 1.41 -0.73 -8.50
N ASP A 207 2.18 -0.50 -9.56
CA ASP A 207 3.64 -0.46 -9.51
C ASP A 207 4.26 0.60 -8.58
N TRP A 208 3.52 1.64 -8.20
CA TRP A 208 3.98 2.65 -7.25
C TRP A 208 3.63 2.32 -5.79
N GLY A 209 3.12 1.12 -5.51
CA GLY A 209 2.74 0.66 -4.17
C GLY A 209 1.30 0.96 -3.77
N GLY A 210 0.55 1.69 -4.59
CA GLY A 210 -0.87 1.89 -4.39
C GLY A 210 -1.66 0.63 -4.67
N GLY A 211 -2.84 0.50 -4.08
CA GLY A 211 -3.72 -0.63 -4.33
C GLY A 211 -5.17 -0.37 -3.98
N GLN A 212 -6.00 -1.32 -4.36
CA GLN A 212 -7.44 -1.32 -4.07
C GLN A 212 -7.86 -2.70 -3.60
N LEU A 213 -8.54 -2.77 -2.47
CA LEU A 213 -9.18 -3.97 -1.95
C LEU A 213 -10.65 -3.95 -2.38
N TYR A 214 -11.02 -4.88 -3.26
CA TYR A 214 -12.35 -5.03 -3.83
C TYR A 214 -13.27 -5.88 -2.95
N SER A 215 -12.75 -6.98 -2.41
CA SER A 215 -13.49 -7.91 -1.57
C SER A 215 -12.64 -8.35 -0.37
N PRO A 216 -13.24 -8.49 0.82
CA PRO A 216 -14.60 -8.01 1.14
C PRO A 216 -14.69 -6.47 1.09
N SER A 217 -15.91 -5.94 0.92
CA SER A 217 -16.14 -4.49 0.86
C SER A 217 -15.80 -3.77 2.17
N ASP A 218 -15.91 -4.51 3.25
CA ASP A 218 -15.85 -4.22 4.67
C ASP A 218 -14.87 -5.21 5.34
N PRO A 219 -13.56 -5.08 5.04
CA PRO A 219 -12.57 -6.02 5.53
C PRO A 219 -12.42 -5.92 7.04
N LEU A 220 -12.47 -7.07 7.69
CA LEU A 220 -12.23 -7.20 9.11
C LEU A 220 -10.72 -7.09 9.38
N PRO A 221 -10.32 -6.68 10.60
CA PRO A 221 -8.92 -6.47 10.92
C PRO A 221 -8.02 -7.71 10.69
N HIS A 222 -8.52 -8.91 10.94
CA HIS A 222 -7.75 -10.14 10.69
C HIS A 222 -7.56 -10.43 9.18
N GLU A 223 -8.56 -10.15 8.34
CA GLU A 223 -8.47 -10.32 6.88
C GLU A 223 -7.48 -9.32 6.27
N LEU A 224 -7.41 -8.10 6.82
CA LEU A 224 -6.38 -7.13 6.48
C LEU A 224 -5.00 -7.65 6.90
N GLY A 225 -4.85 -8.16 8.12
CA GLY A 225 -3.61 -8.77 8.59
C GLY A 225 -3.13 -9.94 7.71
N GLU A 226 -4.04 -10.78 7.21
CA GLU A 226 -3.74 -11.87 6.28
C GLU A 226 -3.20 -11.35 4.94
N LEU A 227 -3.86 -10.34 4.35
CA LEU A 227 -3.39 -9.71 3.12
C LEU A 227 -2.00 -9.09 3.31
N PHE A 228 -1.76 -8.44 4.44
CA PHE A 228 -0.48 -7.77 4.69
C PHE A 228 0.62 -8.77 4.93
N ASN A 229 0.33 -9.85 5.67
CA ASN A 229 1.27 -10.92 5.88
C ASN A 229 1.64 -11.61 4.55
N LEU A 230 0.68 -11.82 3.65
CA LEU A 230 0.94 -12.31 2.30
C LEU A 230 1.90 -11.39 1.55
N ILE A 231 1.61 -10.09 1.51
CA ILE A 231 2.47 -9.09 0.83
C ILE A 231 3.85 -9.07 1.46
N GLU A 232 3.93 -9.06 2.78
CA GLU A 232 5.18 -8.94 3.53
C GLU A 232 6.08 -10.16 3.35
N ILE A 233 5.52 -11.36 3.49
CA ILE A 233 6.27 -12.60 3.25
C ILE A 233 6.65 -12.69 1.78
N THR A 234 5.78 -12.36 0.83
CA THR A 234 6.11 -12.57 -0.58
C THR A 234 7.18 -11.61 -1.07
N LEU A 235 7.09 -10.34 -0.70
CA LEU A 235 7.93 -9.29 -1.27
C LEU A 235 9.18 -9.01 -0.43
N PHE A 236 9.16 -9.30 0.86
CA PHE A 236 10.24 -8.88 1.77
C PHE A 236 10.90 -10.04 2.52
N SER A 237 10.42 -11.29 2.42
CA SER A 237 11.07 -12.40 3.14
C SER A 237 12.48 -12.76 2.65
N LYS A 238 12.90 -12.32 1.46
CA LYS A 238 14.21 -12.69 0.87
C LYS A 238 15.38 -11.76 1.21
N GLU A 239 15.17 -10.69 1.98
CA GLU A 239 16.24 -9.82 2.49
C GLU A 239 16.76 -10.27 3.87
N VAL A 240 16.99 -11.58 4.04
CA VAL A 240 17.59 -12.18 5.24
C VAL A 240 19.10 -12.04 5.20
#